data_AF-A0A7S1UFJ1-F1
#
_entry.id   AF-A0A7S1UFJ1-F1
#
_cell.length_a   1.000
_cell.length_b   1.000
_cell.length_c   1.000
_cell.angle_alpha   90.00
_cell.angle_beta   90.00
_cell.angle_gamma   90.00
#
_symmetry.space_group_name_H-M   'P 1'
#
loop_
_entity.id
_entity.type
_entity.pdbx_description
1 polymer ?
#
loop_
_entity_poly.entity_id
_entity_poly.type
_entity_poly.pdbx_seq_one_letter_code
_entity_poly.pdbx_strand_id
1 'polypeptide(L)'
;ARRELLAKISEANDKGKRGSKRPRDARRMRGERLCYRLASEGKCPFEAEGCKFSHDLKKAFDERPPDLGPRCVIYEEFGFCRSGLNCRFGTAHLDPLTGSNVRREGWREPPKELNEMDMKVAVSLRKNQYPFWRPRKDGKNFEKEAASRRAEGLPVSDPPKPKGGGKGKGKHNKKGGGQQQQQQQQQQ
;
A
#
# COMPACT_ATOMS: atom_id res chain seq x y z
N ALA A 1 17.01 -14.41 -33.96
CA ALA A 1 16.15 -13.21 -33.82
C ALA A 1 15.59 -13.02 -32.39
N ARG A 2 14.44 -13.61 -32.01
CA ARG A 2 13.78 -13.35 -30.70
C ARG A 2 14.61 -13.80 -29.48
N ARG A 3 15.32 -14.93 -29.61
CA ARG A 3 16.17 -15.51 -28.55
C ARG A 3 17.44 -14.68 -28.29
N GLU A 4 18.04 -14.14 -29.35
CA GLU A 4 19.18 -13.22 -29.27
C GLU A 4 18.77 -11.86 -28.72
N LEU A 5 17.57 -11.39 -29.05
CA LEU A 5 17.00 -10.16 -28.49
C LEU A 5 16.77 -10.31 -26.97
N LEU A 6 16.24 -11.45 -26.53
CA LEU A 6 16.05 -11.75 -25.11
C LEU A 6 17.39 -11.91 -24.36
N ALA A 7 18.42 -12.49 -24.99
CA ALA A 7 19.76 -12.60 -24.41
C ALA A 7 20.43 -11.23 -24.23
N LYS A 8 20.29 -10.32 -25.23
CA LYS A 8 20.77 -8.94 -25.13
C LYS A 8 20.06 -8.13 -24.04
N ILE A 9 18.76 -8.38 -23.82
CA ILE A 9 17.99 -7.75 -22.73
C ILE A 9 18.41 -8.28 -21.35
N SER A 10 18.78 -9.56 -21.23
CA SER A 10 19.29 -10.12 -19.97
C SER A 10 20.70 -9.64 -19.61
N GLU A 11 21.60 -9.50 -20.59
CA GLU A 11 22.96 -9.00 -20.37
C GLU A 11 23.00 -7.51 -19.98
N ALA A 12 22.01 -6.72 -20.45
CA ALA A 12 21.84 -5.33 -20.05
C ALA A 12 21.31 -5.16 -18.61
N ASN A 13 20.65 -6.19 -18.05
CA ASN A 13 20.03 -6.15 -16.72
C ASN A 13 20.94 -6.62 -15.57
N ASP A 14 22.11 -7.20 -15.88
CA ASP A 14 22.97 -7.87 -14.88
C ASP A 14 24.14 -7.02 -14.35
N LYS A 15 24.02 -5.69 -14.40
CA LYS A 15 25.00 -4.76 -13.78
C LYS A 15 24.41 -3.80 -12.77
N GLY A 16 23.15 -4.00 -12.39
CA GLY A 16 22.54 -3.30 -11.26
C GLY A 16 23.11 -3.83 -9.95
N LYS A 17 24.18 -3.22 -9.43
CA LYS A 17 24.66 -3.44 -8.06
C LYS A 17 23.45 -3.26 -7.13
N ARG A 18 22.89 -4.37 -6.61
CA ARG A 18 21.86 -4.36 -5.58
C ARG A 18 22.44 -3.58 -4.38
N GLY A 19 22.03 -2.31 -4.23
CA GLY A 19 22.57 -1.41 -3.21
C GLY A 19 23.26 -0.13 -3.73
N SER A 20 23.42 0.08 -5.04
CA SER A 20 23.85 1.40 -5.52
C SER A 20 22.78 2.45 -5.16
N LYS A 21 23.19 3.57 -4.55
CA LYS A 21 22.30 4.71 -4.28
C LYS A 21 21.58 5.06 -5.59
N ARG A 22 20.29 4.72 -5.66
CA ARG A 22 19.45 5.14 -6.80
C ARG A 22 19.63 6.66 -6.94
N PRO A 23 19.80 7.19 -8.16
CA PRO A 23 19.86 8.63 -8.36
C PRO A 23 18.62 9.23 -7.68
N ARG A 24 18.86 10.15 -6.74
CA ARG A 24 17.78 10.83 -6.04
C ARG A 24 17.44 12.05 -6.89
N ASP A 25 16.16 12.17 -7.26
CA ASP A 25 15.67 13.36 -7.93
C ASP A 25 16.00 14.61 -7.11
N ALA A 26 16.30 15.71 -7.80
CA ALA A 26 16.54 16.98 -7.16
C ALA A 26 15.32 17.35 -6.28
N ARG A 27 15.58 17.68 -5.02
CA ARG A 27 14.51 18.15 -4.13
C ARG A 27 14.06 19.53 -4.60
N ARG A 28 12.79 19.66 -4.99
CA ARG A 28 12.18 20.97 -5.22
C ARG A 28 12.27 21.83 -3.97
N MET A 29 12.57 23.11 -4.16
CA MET A 29 12.63 24.06 -3.06
C MET A 29 11.25 24.23 -2.44
N ARG A 30 11.19 24.58 -1.14
CA ARG A 30 9.90 24.79 -0.48
C ARG A 30 9.10 25.93 -1.11
N GLY A 31 9.76 27.02 -1.49
CA GLY A 31 9.12 28.16 -2.17
C GLY A 31 8.66 27.89 -3.60
N GLU A 32 9.09 26.78 -4.22
CA GLU A 32 8.59 26.35 -5.54
C GLU A 32 7.30 25.53 -5.40
N ARG A 33 7.05 24.97 -4.22
CA ARG A 33 5.84 24.17 -3.97
C ARG A 33 4.76 25.06 -3.40
N LEU A 34 3.56 24.94 -3.98
CA LEU A 34 2.37 25.58 -3.46
C LEU A 34 2.06 25.10 -2.04
N CYS A 35 1.65 26.03 -1.18
CA CYS A 35 1.20 25.73 0.16
C CYS A 35 0.05 24.71 0.14
N TYR A 36 0.24 23.57 0.80
CA TYR A 36 -0.76 22.50 0.84
C TYR A 36 -2.09 22.97 1.44
N ARG A 37 -2.04 23.81 2.48
CA ARG A 37 -3.24 24.28 3.16
C ARG A 37 -4.03 25.25 2.29
N LEU A 38 -3.33 26.15 1.59
CA LEU A 38 -3.93 27.04 0.60
C LEU A 38 -4.51 26.24 -0.58
N ALA A 39 -3.79 25.23 -1.07
CA ALA A 39 -4.26 24.39 -2.16
C ALA A 39 -5.54 23.60 -1.81
N SER A 40 -5.64 23.12 -0.57
CA SER A 40 -6.78 22.31 -0.10
C SER A 40 -8.00 23.17 0.26
N GLU A 41 -7.81 24.17 1.13
CA GLU A 41 -8.91 24.91 1.79
C GLU A 41 -9.00 26.38 1.37
N GLY A 42 -8.08 26.86 0.52
CA GLY A 42 -8.05 28.25 0.08
C GLY A 42 -7.59 29.26 1.14
N LYS A 43 -7.22 28.80 2.35
CA LYS A 43 -6.76 29.65 3.46
C LYS A 43 -5.51 29.07 4.09
N CYS A 44 -4.51 29.90 4.38
CA CYS A 44 -3.28 29.49 5.06
C CYS A 44 -3.22 30.08 6.47
N PRO A 45 -3.24 29.26 7.55
CA PRO A 45 -3.12 29.76 8.93
C PRO A 45 -1.79 30.46 9.21
N PHE A 46 -0.73 30.08 8.50
CA PHE A 46 0.62 30.60 8.68
C PHE A 46 0.95 31.79 7.77
N GLU A 47 -0.05 32.39 7.14
CA GLU A 47 0.17 33.55 6.28
C GLU A 47 0.74 34.74 7.04
N ALA A 48 0.27 34.97 8.27
CA ALA A 48 0.77 36.04 9.15
C ALA A 48 2.18 35.77 9.70
N GLU A 49 2.53 34.49 9.91
CA GLU A 49 3.81 34.07 10.51
C GLU A 49 4.92 33.83 9.47
N GLY A 50 4.59 33.94 8.18
CA GLY A 50 5.50 33.68 7.07
C GLY A 50 5.51 32.22 6.63
N CYS A 51 4.60 31.86 5.71
CA CYS A 51 4.57 30.53 5.14
C CYS A 51 5.85 30.22 4.34
N LYS A 52 6.39 29.01 4.48
CA LYS A 52 7.61 28.55 3.77
C LYS A 52 7.36 28.14 2.31
N PHE A 53 6.11 28.12 1.89
CA PHE A 53 5.63 27.61 0.60
C PHE A 53 5.05 28.76 -0.23
N SER A 54 4.95 28.62 -1.54
CA SER A 54 4.34 29.66 -2.38
C SER A 54 2.84 29.76 -2.14
N HIS A 55 2.30 30.98 -2.22
CA HIS A 55 0.87 31.28 -2.16
C HIS A 55 0.30 31.73 -3.53
N ASP A 56 1.11 31.71 -4.58
CA ASP A 56 0.72 32.15 -5.92
C ASP A 56 -0.12 31.09 -6.65
N LEU A 57 -1.44 31.15 -6.48
CA LEU A 57 -2.38 30.20 -7.10
C LEU A 57 -2.32 30.19 -8.62
N LYS A 58 -2.20 31.37 -9.25
CA LYS A 58 -2.12 31.50 -10.72
C LYS A 58 -0.90 30.78 -11.26
N LYS A 59 0.27 31.10 -10.70
CA LYS A 59 1.54 30.46 -11.06
C LYS A 59 1.48 28.95 -10.88
N ALA A 60 0.90 28.48 -9.78
CA ALA A 60 0.76 27.06 -9.51
C ALA A 60 -0.23 26.35 -10.45
N PHE A 61 -1.25 27.04 -10.97
CA PHE A 61 -2.16 26.52 -11.98
C PHE A 61 -1.49 26.43 -13.35
N ASP A 62 -0.73 27.47 -13.73
CA ASP A 62 -0.02 27.53 -15.01
C ASP A 62 1.16 26.54 -15.10
N GLU A 63 1.90 26.36 -14.00
CA GLU A 63 2.97 25.37 -13.90
C GLU A 63 2.46 23.93 -13.76
N ARG A 64 1.13 23.73 -13.58
CA ARG A 64 0.56 22.40 -13.37
C ARG A 64 0.75 21.56 -14.64
N PRO A 65 1.40 20.38 -14.54
CA PRO A 65 1.45 19.48 -15.68
C PRO A 65 0.05 18.97 -16.03
N PRO A 66 -0.21 18.56 -17.28
CA PRO A 66 -1.51 18.08 -17.69
C PRO A 66 -1.99 16.94 -16.80
N ASP A 67 -3.31 16.89 -16.60
CA ASP A 67 -3.95 15.92 -15.73
C ASP A 67 -3.73 14.48 -16.25
N LEU A 68 -3.63 13.52 -15.33
CA LEU A 68 -3.38 12.10 -15.68
C LEU A 68 -4.61 11.42 -16.30
N GLY A 69 -5.78 12.04 -16.19
CA GLY A 69 -7.04 11.51 -16.67
C GLY A 69 -8.20 12.45 -16.36
N PRO A 70 -9.42 12.08 -16.77
CA PRO A 70 -10.57 12.99 -16.71
C PRO A 70 -11.25 13.04 -15.34
N ARG A 71 -11.01 12.06 -14.46
CA ARG A 71 -11.80 11.85 -13.23
C ARG A 71 -10.90 11.67 -12.01
N CYS A 72 -11.28 12.33 -10.92
CA CYS A 72 -10.63 12.19 -9.62
C CYS A 72 -11.43 11.23 -8.73
N VAL A 73 -10.90 10.05 -8.46
CA VAL A 73 -11.59 9.02 -7.64
C VAL A 73 -11.99 9.55 -6.27
N ILE A 74 -11.12 10.34 -5.64
CA ILE A 74 -11.36 10.95 -4.33
C ILE A 74 -12.54 11.92 -4.39
N TYR A 75 -12.61 12.74 -5.44
CA TYR A 75 -13.70 13.71 -5.59
C TYR A 75 -15.03 13.02 -5.91
N GLU A 76 -15.01 11.97 -6.74
CA GLU A 76 -16.23 11.20 -7.06
C GLU A 76 -16.82 10.50 -5.83
N GLU A 77 -15.96 9.92 -4.99
CA GLU A 77 -16.38 9.15 -3.82
C GLU A 77 -16.78 10.03 -2.62
N PHE A 78 -15.99 11.07 -2.34
CA PHE A 78 -16.16 11.89 -1.14
C PHE A 78 -16.77 13.26 -1.43
N GLY A 79 -16.71 13.76 -2.66
CA GLY A 79 -17.20 15.09 -3.02
C GLY A 79 -16.21 16.24 -2.76
N PHE A 80 -14.99 15.94 -2.30
CA PHE A 80 -13.93 16.92 -2.06
C PHE A 80 -12.57 16.23 -2.07
N CYS A 81 -11.60 16.81 -2.78
CA CYS A 81 -10.24 16.30 -2.79
C CYS A 81 -9.37 17.09 -1.82
N ARG A 82 -8.81 16.45 -0.78
CA ARG A 82 -7.89 17.12 0.16
C ARG A 82 -6.61 17.64 -0.50
N SER A 83 -6.26 17.12 -1.67
CA SER A 83 -5.08 17.58 -2.42
C SER A 83 -5.32 18.91 -3.14
N GLY A 84 -6.58 19.27 -3.42
CA GLY A 84 -6.96 20.52 -4.08
C GLY A 84 -6.13 20.82 -5.33
N LEU A 85 -5.55 22.02 -5.44
CA LEU A 85 -4.76 22.43 -6.61
C LEU A 85 -3.53 21.53 -6.88
N ASN A 86 -3.02 20.83 -5.86
CA ASN A 86 -1.89 19.90 -6.00
C ASN A 86 -2.32 18.53 -6.57
N CYS A 87 -3.62 18.30 -6.77
CA CYS A 87 -4.12 17.06 -7.35
C CYS A 87 -3.71 16.93 -8.83
N ARG A 88 -3.41 15.69 -9.27
CA ARG A 88 -3.12 15.38 -10.68
C ARG A 88 -4.36 15.23 -11.56
N PHE A 89 -5.55 15.47 -10.98
CA PHE A 89 -6.86 15.41 -11.60
C PHE A 89 -7.65 16.70 -11.29
N GLY A 90 -6.95 17.83 -11.31
CA GLY A 90 -7.49 19.11 -10.91
C GLY A 90 -8.68 19.57 -11.77
N THR A 91 -8.69 19.31 -13.07
CA THR A 91 -9.80 19.72 -13.95
C THR A 91 -11.13 19.10 -13.58
N ALA A 92 -11.13 17.97 -12.86
CA ALA A 92 -12.35 17.29 -12.44
C ALA A 92 -13.03 17.95 -11.21
N HIS A 93 -12.31 18.73 -10.41
CA HIS A 93 -12.79 19.24 -9.12
C HIS A 93 -12.27 20.63 -8.73
N LEU A 94 -11.64 21.33 -9.66
CA LEU A 94 -11.26 22.74 -9.51
C LEU A 94 -12.22 23.60 -10.31
N ASP A 95 -12.52 24.78 -9.78
CA ASP A 95 -13.21 25.82 -10.54
C ASP A 95 -12.28 26.31 -11.68
N PRO A 96 -12.72 26.27 -12.95
CA PRO A 96 -11.93 26.73 -14.09
C PRO A 96 -11.49 28.20 -14.02
N LEU A 97 -12.26 29.07 -13.35
CA LEU A 97 -11.95 30.50 -13.28
C LEU A 97 -11.04 30.86 -12.11
N THR A 98 -11.28 30.28 -10.95
CA THR A 98 -10.59 30.67 -9.71
C THR A 98 -9.47 29.70 -9.33
N GLY A 99 -9.44 28.50 -9.92
CA GLY A 99 -8.56 27.41 -9.49
C GLY A 99 -8.87 26.93 -8.06
N SER A 100 -10.01 27.33 -7.49
CA SER A 100 -10.38 26.93 -6.13
C SER A 100 -10.90 25.49 -6.10
N ASN A 101 -10.69 24.81 -4.97
CA ASN A 101 -11.13 23.44 -4.77
C ASN A 101 -12.62 23.39 -4.44
N VAL A 102 -13.43 22.88 -5.36
CA VAL A 102 -14.88 22.86 -5.19
C VAL A 102 -15.32 21.72 -4.27
N ARG A 103 -16.38 21.96 -3.51
CA ARG A 103 -17.06 20.95 -2.69
C ARG A 103 -18.38 20.57 -3.35
N ARG A 104 -18.59 19.28 -3.59
CA ARG A 104 -19.86 18.74 -4.06
C ARG A 104 -20.88 18.75 -2.91
N GLU A 105 -22.14 19.00 -3.23
CA GLU A 105 -23.25 18.82 -2.30
C GLU A 105 -23.34 17.34 -1.86
N GLY A 106 -23.43 17.10 -0.55
CA GLY A 106 -23.37 15.75 0.02
C GLY A 106 -21.96 15.24 0.30
N TRP A 107 -20.98 16.14 0.45
CA TRP A 107 -19.63 15.78 0.88
C TRP A 107 -19.62 14.87 2.11
N ARG A 108 -18.82 13.81 2.06
CA ARG A 108 -18.56 12.92 3.21
C ARG A 108 -17.10 12.95 3.57
N GLU A 109 -16.83 13.06 4.86
CA GLU A 109 -15.47 12.87 5.36
C GLU A 109 -15.06 11.40 5.13
N PRO A 110 -13.86 11.15 4.57
CA PRO A 110 -13.38 9.78 4.41
C PRO A 110 -13.34 9.07 5.77
N PRO A 111 -13.76 7.80 5.84
CA PRO A 111 -13.84 7.07 7.08
C PRO A 111 -12.47 7.03 7.75
N LYS A 112 -12.45 7.16 9.08
CA LYS A 112 -11.21 7.02 9.85
C LYS A 112 -10.71 5.58 9.76
N GLU A 113 -9.43 5.41 9.47
CA GLU A 113 -8.80 4.09 9.51
C GLU A 113 -8.73 3.60 10.96
N LEU A 114 -9.30 2.43 11.25
CA LEU A 114 -9.28 1.84 12.59
C LEU A 114 -7.99 1.07 12.88
N ASN A 115 -7.19 0.80 11.84
CA ASN A 115 -5.93 0.06 11.93
C ASN A 115 -4.71 1.01 12.02
N GLU A 116 -4.84 2.07 12.81
CA GLU A 116 -3.72 2.98 13.08
C GLU A 116 -2.75 2.31 14.06
N MET A 117 -1.48 2.22 13.68
CA MET A 117 -0.41 1.71 14.55
C MET A 117 0.23 2.86 15.32
N ASP A 118 0.39 2.69 16.63
CA ASP A 118 1.05 3.71 17.45
C ASP A 118 2.50 3.97 17.00
N MET A 119 2.94 5.22 17.09
CA MET A 119 4.26 5.63 16.63
C MET A 119 5.38 4.91 17.42
N LYS A 120 5.18 4.61 18.70
CA LYS A 120 6.18 3.87 19.51
C LYS A 120 6.31 2.43 19.01
N VAL A 121 5.18 1.79 18.68
CA VAL A 121 5.15 0.47 18.07
C VAL A 121 5.85 0.50 16.69
N ALA A 122 5.54 1.49 15.85
CA ALA A 122 6.21 1.66 14.56
C ALA A 122 7.73 1.84 14.68
N VAL A 123 8.19 2.60 15.67
CA VAL A 123 9.63 2.80 15.94
C VAL A 123 10.28 1.51 16.42
N SER A 124 9.67 0.78 17.35
CA SER A 124 10.23 -0.49 17.85
C SER A 124 10.29 -1.55 16.75
N LEU A 125 9.31 -1.64 15.86
CA LEU A 125 9.34 -2.52 14.69
C LEU A 125 10.48 -2.15 13.72
N ARG A 126 10.61 -0.86 13.36
CA ARG A 126 11.72 -0.39 12.49
C ARG A 126 13.10 -0.63 13.09
N LYS A 127 13.20 -0.62 14.42
CA LYS A 127 14.44 -0.90 15.16
C LYS A 127 14.63 -2.40 15.46
N ASN A 128 13.72 -3.27 15.01
CA ASN A 128 13.69 -4.71 15.37
C ASN A 128 13.70 -4.99 16.89
N GLN A 129 13.16 -4.06 17.69
CA GLN A 129 13.06 -4.14 19.14
C GLN A 129 11.67 -4.58 19.62
N TYR A 130 10.71 -4.71 18.70
CA TYR A 130 9.37 -5.14 19.08
C TYR A 130 9.41 -6.60 19.55
N PRO A 131 8.92 -6.90 20.76
CA PRO A 131 9.01 -8.24 21.32
C PRO A 131 7.91 -9.10 20.69
N PHE A 132 8.15 -9.60 19.47
CA PHE A 132 7.23 -10.53 18.82
C PHE A 132 7.03 -11.77 19.68
N TRP A 133 5.79 -12.02 20.08
CA TRP A 133 5.45 -13.26 20.75
C TRP A 133 4.97 -14.30 19.75
N ARG A 134 5.57 -15.48 19.80
CA ARG A 134 5.07 -16.66 19.11
C ARG A 134 5.06 -17.80 20.13
N PRO A 135 3.88 -18.33 20.49
CA PRO A 135 3.80 -19.47 21.39
C PRO A 135 4.42 -20.71 20.74
N ARG A 136 4.91 -21.64 21.57
CA ARG A 136 5.39 -22.95 21.09
C ARG A 136 4.25 -23.71 20.43
N LYS A 137 4.56 -24.47 19.37
CA LYS A 137 3.59 -25.24 18.57
C LYS A 137 2.74 -26.22 19.38
N ASP A 138 3.25 -26.67 20.52
CA ASP A 138 2.61 -27.70 21.34
C ASP A 138 1.52 -27.13 22.27
N GLY A 139 1.36 -25.79 22.35
CA GLY A 139 0.35 -25.10 23.17
C GLY A 139 0.48 -25.30 24.69
N LYS A 140 1.33 -26.23 25.14
CA LYS A 140 1.62 -26.49 26.55
C LYS A 140 2.18 -25.19 27.17
N ASN A 141 1.48 -24.67 28.17
CA ASN A 141 1.76 -23.42 28.88
C ASN A 141 1.42 -22.11 28.15
N PHE A 142 0.68 -22.13 27.03
CA PHE A 142 0.28 -20.90 26.32
C PHE A 142 -0.34 -19.86 27.26
N GLU A 143 -1.31 -20.25 28.10
CA GLU A 143 -2.01 -19.33 29.00
C GLU A 143 -1.09 -18.74 30.06
N LYS A 144 -0.15 -19.55 30.58
CA LYS A 144 0.82 -19.10 31.58
C LYS A 144 1.82 -18.12 30.97
N GLU A 145 2.35 -18.41 29.79
CA GLU A 145 3.27 -17.53 29.05
C GLU A 145 2.57 -16.25 28.55
N ALA A 146 1.32 -16.35 28.12
CA ALA A 146 0.49 -15.20 27.77
C ALA A 146 0.23 -14.30 28.98
N ALA A 147 -0.10 -14.90 30.13
CA ALA A 147 -0.36 -14.17 31.37
C ALA A 147 0.88 -13.41 31.86
N SER A 148 2.07 -14.03 31.83
CA SER A 148 3.32 -13.35 32.23
C SER A 148 3.61 -12.14 31.33
N ARG A 149 3.45 -12.29 30.01
CA ARG A 149 3.66 -11.19 29.06
C ARG A 149 2.63 -10.08 29.21
N ARG A 150 1.36 -10.41 29.48
CA ARG A 150 0.32 -9.42 29.79
C ARG A 150 0.66 -8.66 31.07
N ALA A 151 1.19 -9.32 32.09
CA ALA A 151 1.64 -8.67 33.33
C ALA A 151 2.82 -7.70 33.09
N GLU A 152 3.69 -8.01 32.13
CA GLU A 152 4.77 -7.13 31.67
C GLU A 152 4.30 -6.04 30.67
N GLY A 153 3.00 -5.98 30.35
CA GLY A 153 2.44 -5.04 29.37
C GLY A 153 2.84 -5.33 27.92
N LEU A 154 3.33 -6.53 27.63
CA LEU A 154 3.78 -6.94 26.30
C LEU A 154 2.65 -7.53 25.45
N PRO A 155 2.71 -7.34 24.12
CA PRO A 155 1.71 -7.88 23.19
C PRO A 155 1.74 -9.41 23.16
N VAL A 156 0.54 -9.99 23.03
CA VAL A 156 0.25 -11.44 22.99
C VAL A 156 -0.65 -11.71 21.78
N SER A 157 -0.21 -12.60 20.89
CA SER A 157 -0.94 -13.08 19.71
C SER A 157 -1.97 -14.17 20.06
N ASP A 158 -2.83 -14.50 19.10
CA ASP A 158 -3.89 -15.51 19.29
C ASP A 158 -3.34 -16.93 19.57
N PRO A 159 -4.11 -17.78 20.27
CA PRO A 159 -3.72 -19.16 20.53
C PRO A 159 -3.49 -19.96 19.24
N PRO A 160 -2.48 -20.84 19.20
CA PRO A 160 -2.26 -21.70 18.05
C PRO A 160 -3.48 -22.60 17.84
N LYS A 161 -4.02 -22.64 16.61
CA LYS A 161 -5.16 -23.53 16.29
C LYS A 161 -4.79 -24.98 16.64
N PRO A 162 -5.64 -25.72 17.39
CA PRO A 162 -5.38 -27.12 17.67
C PRO A 162 -5.28 -27.87 16.34
N LYS A 163 -4.25 -28.70 16.18
CA LYS A 163 -4.19 -29.59 15.03
C LYS A 163 -5.34 -30.59 15.15
N GLY A 164 -6.41 -30.37 14.39
CA GLY A 164 -7.44 -31.37 14.17
C GLY A 164 -6.77 -32.67 13.75
N GLY A 165 -6.93 -33.71 14.56
CA GLY A 165 -6.43 -35.05 14.28
C GLY A 165 -7.16 -35.67 13.10
N GLY A 166 -6.80 -35.26 11.88
CA GLY A 166 -7.17 -35.97 10.68
C GLY A 166 -6.42 -37.30 10.62
N LYS A 167 -6.95 -38.34 11.27
CA LYS A 167 -6.61 -39.72 10.92
C LYS A 167 -7.21 -40.03 9.55
N GLY A 168 -6.62 -39.47 8.50
CA GLY A 168 -6.80 -39.97 7.14
C GLY A 168 -6.13 -41.33 7.06
N LYS A 169 -6.89 -42.41 7.31
CA LYS A 169 -6.48 -43.76 6.91
C LYS A 169 -6.42 -43.80 5.38
N GLY A 170 -5.33 -43.31 4.80
CA GLY A 170 -4.98 -43.57 3.42
C GLY A 170 -4.64 -45.05 3.26
N LYS A 171 -5.66 -45.88 3.06
CA LYS A 171 -5.48 -47.25 2.59
C LYS A 171 -4.72 -47.16 1.27
N HIS A 172 -3.47 -47.60 1.29
CA HIS A 172 -2.68 -47.81 0.09
C HIS A 172 -3.33 -48.95 -0.68
N ASN A 173 -4.08 -48.64 -1.73
CA ASN A 173 -4.53 -49.67 -2.66
C ASN A 173 -3.40 -49.91 -3.66
N LYS A 174 -2.52 -50.87 -3.34
CA LYS A 174 -1.57 -51.46 -4.30
C LYS A 174 -2.39 -52.17 -5.37
N LYS A 175 -2.68 -51.50 -6.49
CA LYS A 175 -3.08 -52.20 -7.72
C LYS A 175 -1.84 -52.90 -8.27
N GLY A 176 -1.70 -54.19 -7.92
CA GLY A 176 -0.96 -55.14 -8.74
C GLY A 176 -1.74 -55.37 -10.04
N GLY A 177 -1.04 -55.32 -11.17
CA GLY A 177 -1.61 -55.50 -12.49
C GLY A 177 -2.01 -56.95 -12.78
N GLY A 178 -2.80 -57.11 -13.84
CA GLY A 178 -3.02 -58.41 -14.46
C GLY A 178 -4.33 -58.50 -15.24
N GLN A 179 -4.21 -58.36 -16.56
CA GLN A 179 -5.06 -58.99 -17.58
C GLN A 179 -6.49 -58.46 -17.77
N GLN A 180 -6.73 -57.81 -18.91
CA GLN A 180 -7.36 -58.50 -20.03
C GLN A 180 -7.15 -57.72 -21.34
N GLN A 181 -6.74 -58.48 -22.33
CA GLN A 181 -6.48 -58.10 -23.71
C GLN A 181 -7.79 -58.08 -24.51
N GLN A 182 -7.70 -57.35 -25.63
CA GLN A 182 -8.38 -57.56 -26.91
C GLN A 182 -9.78 -56.96 -27.14
N GLN A 183 -9.91 -56.49 -28.40
CA GLN A 183 -11.10 -56.06 -29.16
C GLN A 183 -11.50 -54.58 -28.90
N GLN A 184 -11.51 -53.67 -29.88
CA GLN A 184 -11.54 -53.74 -31.34
C GLN A 184 -10.92 -52.45 -31.92
N GLN A 185 -10.01 -52.61 -32.89
CA GLN A 185 -10.04 -51.76 -34.10
C GLN A 185 -11.22 -52.22 -34.96
N GLN A 186 -11.68 -51.34 -35.87
CA GLN A 186 -12.92 -51.37 -36.67
C GLN A 186 -14.02 -50.62 -35.91
N GLN A 187 -14.48 -49.45 -36.34
CA GLN A 187 -14.89 -49.00 -37.68
C GLN A 187 -14.43 -47.54 -37.87
N GLN A 188 -13.84 -47.16 -39.01
CA GLN A 188 -14.54 -46.64 -40.19
C GLN A 188 -15.52 -45.51 -39.84
#